data_AF-A0A147B852-F1
#
_entry.id   AF-A0A147B852-F1
#
_cell.length_a   1.000
_cell.length_b   1.000
_cell.length_c   1.000
_cell.angle_alpha   90.00
_cell.angle_beta   90.00
_cell.angle_gamma   90.00
#
_symmetry.space_group_name_H-M   'P 1'
#
loop_
_entity.id
_entity.type
_entity.pdbx_description
1 polymer ?
#
loop_
_entity_poly.entity_id
_entity_poly.type
_entity_poly.pdbx_seq_one_letter_code
_entity_poly.pdbx_strand_id
1 'polypeptide(L)'
;IEAAVNWPETFVLCGDNHPMATERTFANLTALNAKRKDAERNCALADLEQWDVCHLPLRDASVDVFISDLPFGKRMGSRPDNRTLYPKLLAEIGRVCTPGTGRAILLTQDKKTLSVSVGRCGYLWRQARAYGANIGGLAAAIFILKRTNNKAS
;
A
#
# COMPACT_ATOMS: atom_id res chain seq x y z
N ILE A 1 2.86 -0.82 10.90
CA ILE A 1 3.08 -0.38 12.30
C ILE A 1 2.18 0.80 12.67
N GLU A 2 2.37 1.98 12.09
CA GLU A 2 1.55 3.17 12.43
C GLU A 2 0.03 2.93 12.30
N ALA A 3 -0.40 2.19 11.28
CA ALA A 3 -1.80 1.82 11.12
C ALA A 3 -2.32 1.02 12.33
N ALA A 4 -1.59 -0.01 12.75
CA ALA A 4 -1.95 -0.86 13.88
C ALA A 4 -1.96 -0.12 15.23
N VAL A 5 -1.17 0.94 15.36
CA VAL A 5 -1.12 1.78 16.56
C VAL A 5 -2.32 2.73 16.64
N ASN A 6 -2.69 3.34 15.52
CA ASN A 6 -3.67 4.43 15.50
C ASN A 6 -5.10 3.95 15.20
N TRP A 7 -5.27 2.75 14.62
CA TRP A 7 -6.57 2.13 14.34
C TRP A 7 -6.62 0.70 14.91
N PRO A 8 -6.65 0.53 16.24
CA PRO A 8 -6.57 -0.78 16.89
C PRO A 8 -7.78 -1.68 16.58
N GLU A 9 -8.92 -1.11 16.19
CA GLU A 9 -10.13 -1.84 15.79
C GLU A 9 -10.11 -2.30 14.32
N THR A 10 -8.98 -2.12 13.62
CA THR A 10 -8.84 -2.56 12.22
C THR A 10 -7.91 -3.75 12.12
N PHE A 11 -8.23 -4.65 11.19
CA PHE A 11 -7.32 -5.73 10.81
C PHE A 11 -6.25 -5.19 9.87
N VAL A 12 -4.99 -5.23 10.31
CA VAL A 12 -3.86 -4.68 9.56
C VAL A 12 -3.05 -5.82 8.94
N LEU A 13 -3.08 -5.89 7.62
CA LEU A 13 -2.19 -6.74 6.84
C LEU A 13 -1.00 -5.92 6.35
N CYS A 14 0.20 -6.47 6.43
CA CYS A 14 1.42 -5.90 5.88
C CYS A 14 2.15 -6.97 5.08
N GLY A 15 2.56 -6.64 3.86
CA GLY A 15 3.42 -7.55 3.14
C GLY A 15 4.34 -6.86 2.16
N ASP A 16 5.42 -7.57 1.87
CA ASP A 16 6.57 -7.09 1.11
C ASP A 16 7.13 -8.29 0.32
N ASN A 17 7.76 -8.03 -0.82
CA ASN A 17 8.34 -9.10 -1.63
C ASN A 17 9.73 -9.52 -1.12
N HIS A 18 10.40 -8.67 -0.36
CA HIS A 18 11.73 -8.91 0.15
C HIS A 18 11.67 -9.74 1.44
N PRO A 19 12.34 -10.91 1.52
CA PRO A 19 12.22 -11.83 2.66
C PRO A 19 12.61 -11.18 4.00
N MET A 20 13.67 -10.35 4.01
CA MET A 20 14.08 -9.65 5.23
C MET A 20 13.13 -8.52 5.68
N ALA A 21 12.22 -8.06 4.83
CA ALA A 21 11.34 -6.93 5.18
C ALA A 21 10.26 -7.35 6.19
N THR A 22 9.75 -8.58 6.08
CA THR A 22 8.81 -9.14 7.05
C THR A 22 9.49 -9.38 8.40
N GLU A 23 10.70 -9.96 8.41
CA GLU A 23 11.50 -10.18 9.62
C GLU A 23 11.81 -8.86 10.35
N ARG A 24 12.25 -7.83 9.60
CA ARG A 24 12.53 -6.49 10.17
C ARG A 24 11.26 -5.85 10.72
N THR A 25 10.15 -5.99 10.01
CA THR A 25 8.86 -5.46 10.47
C THR A 25 8.40 -6.16 11.75
N PHE A 26 8.59 -7.47 11.84
CA PHE A 26 8.31 -8.27 13.05
C PHE A 26 9.17 -7.82 14.23
N ALA A 27 10.47 -7.63 14.03
CA ALA A 27 11.38 -7.13 15.06
C ALA A 27 10.96 -5.73 15.56
N ASN A 28 10.60 -4.83 14.63
CA ASN A 28 10.12 -3.49 14.96
C ASN A 28 8.80 -3.54 15.75
N LEU A 29 7.86 -4.40 15.36
CA LEU A 29 6.58 -4.57 16.05
C LEU A 29 6.77 -5.15 17.46
N THR A 30 7.68 -6.12 17.60
CA THR A 30 8.05 -6.72 18.89
C THR A 30 8.64 -5.68 19.84
N ALA A 31 9.64 -4.91 19.38
CA ALA A 31 10.26 -3.86 20.17
C ALA A 31 9.26 -2.75 20.56
N LEU A 32 8.35 -2.40 19.65
CA LEU A 32 7.26 -1.46 19.95
C LEU A 32 6.33 -2.02 21.02
N ASN A 33 5.88 -3.27 20.89
CA ASN A 33 4.94 -3.88 21.82
C ASN A 33 5.53 -4.08 23.21
N ALA A 34 6.84 -4.34 23.33
CA ALA A 34 7.53 -4.31 24.62
C ALA A 34 7.38 -2.94 25.31
N LYS A 35 7.69 -1.85 24.60
CA LYS A 35 7.53 -0.48 25.13
C LYS A 35 6.08 -0.14 25.47
N ARG A 36 5.12 -0.65 24.69
CA ARG A 36 3.69 -0.42 24.92
C ARG A 36 3.22 -1.17 26.17
N LYS A 37 3.68 -2.40 26.37
CA LYS A 37 3.40 -3.19 27.56
C LYS A 37 3.93 -2.51 28.82
N ASP A 38 5.15 -1.99 28.80
CA ASP A 38 5.74 -1.24 29.93
C ASP A 38 4.93 0.03 30.25
N ALA A 39 4.25 0.61 29.25
CA ALA A 39 3.37 1.76 29.39
C ALA A 39 1.89 1.39 29.59
N GLU A 40 1.57 0.12 29.90
CA GLU A 40 0.21 -0.40 30.10
C GLU A 40 -0.75 -0.12 28.92
N ARG A 41 -0.21 -0.12 27.69
CA ARG A 41 -0.98 0.07 26.45
C ARG A 41 -1.18 -1.25 25.72
N ASN A 42 -2.33 -1.40 25.07
CA ASN A 42 -2.60 -2.53 24.18
C ASN A 42 -1.55 -2.66 23.08
N CYS A 43 -1.18 -3.91 22.76
CA CYS A 43 -0.28 -4.22 21.65
C CYS A 43 -0.84 -3.71 20.32
N ALA A 44 0.05 -3.26 19.44
CA ALA A 44 -0.25 -3.06 18.03
C ALA A 44 -0.21 -4.43 17.34
N LEU A 45 -1.28 -4.78 16.64
CA LEU A 45 -1.44 -6.06 15.95
C LEU A 45 -1.37 -5.85 14.43
N ALA A 46 -0.55 -6.64 13.76
CA ALA A 46 -0.48 -6.67 12.30
C ALA A 46 -0.01 -8.05 11.84
N ASP A 47 -0.67 -8.60 10.84
CA ASP A 47 -0.26 -9.85 10.20
C ASP A 47 0.75 -9.52 9.10
N LEU A 48 1.86 -10.26 9.08
CA LEU A 48 3.01 -10.00 8.24
C LEU A 48 3.19 -11.15 7.27
N GLU A 49 3.12 -10.86 5.97
CA GLU A 49 3.24 -11.89 4.94
C GLU A 49 4.26 -11.49 3.86
N GLN A 50 5.00 -12.46 3.36
CA GLN A 50 5.85 -12.24 2.19
C GLN A 50 5.03 -12.50 0.92
N TRP A 51 4.87 -11.49 0.07
CA TRP A 51 4.12 -11.64 -1.19
C TRP A 51 4.60 -10.72 -2.30
N ASP A 52 4.21 -11.03 -3.53
CA ASP A 52 4.27 -10.11 -4.65
C ASP A 52 2.96 -9.31 -4.73
N VAL A 53 3.04 -7.98 -4.70
CA VAL A 53 1.86 -7.11 -4.83
C VAL A 53 1.16 -7.24 -6.18
N CYS A 54 1.83 -7.80 -7.20
CA CYS A 54 1.19 -8.13 -8.47
C CYS A 54 0.33 -9.42 -8.40
N HIS A 55 0.47 -10.21 -7.33
CA HIS A 55 -0.21 -11.50 -7.13
C HIS A 55 -0.48 -11.70 -5.62
N LEU A 56 -1.45 -10.97 -5.09
CA LEU A 56 -1.79 -11.01 -3.67
C LEU A 56 -2.51 -12.32 -3.32
N PRO A 57 -2.12 -13.01 -2.25
CA PRO A 57 -2.79 -14.22 -1.75
C PRO A 57 -4.09 -13.89 -1.00
N LEU A 58 -4.87 -12.94 -1.53
CA LEU A 58 -6.10 -12.42 -0.94
C LEU A 58 -7.28 -12.61 -1.90
N ARG A 59 -8.46 -12.82 -1.32
CA ARG A 59 -9.71 -12.96 -2.07
C ARG A 59 -10.10 -11.65 -2.74
N ASP A 60 -10.90 -11.76 -3.79
CA ASP A 60 -11.52 -10.59 -4.42
C ASP A 60 -12.36 -9.82 -3.40
N ALA A 61 -12.34 -8.48 -3.52
CA ALA A 61 -13.19 -7.58 -2.75
C ALA A 61 -13.14 -7.81 -1.21
N SER A 62 -11.97 -8.14 -0.66
CA SER A 62 -11.79 -8.44 0.76
C SER A 62 -11.01 -7.38 1.54
N VAL A 63 -10.54 -6.30 0.91
CA VAL A 63 -9.77 -5.23 1.56
C VAL A 63 -10.38 -3.87 1.30
N ASP A 64 -10.67 -3.12 2.35
CA ASP A 64 -11.28 -1.79 2.22
C ASP A 64 -10.28 -0.69 1.88
N VAL A 65 -9.05 -0.80 2.39
CA VAL A 65 -8.06 0.28 2.29
C VAL A 65 -6.67 -0.27 2.00
N PHE A 66 -6.07 0.20 0.90
CA PHE A 66 -4.65 0.02 0.61
C PHE A 66 -3.88 1.28 0.95
N ILE A 67 -2.75 1.13 1.65
CA ILE A 67 -1.80 2.21 1.92
C ILE A 67 -0.41 1.68 1.57
N SER A 68 0.29 2.31 0.63
CA SER A 68 1.61 1.85 0.23
C SER A 68 2.53 3.00 -0.15
N ASP A 69 3.77 2.91 0.33
CA ASP A 69 4.91 3.62 -0.22
C ASP A 69 5.48 2.78 -1.38
N LEU A 70 5.32 3.23 -2.62
CA LEU A 70 5.70 2.43 -3.78
C LEU A 70 7.22 2.47 -4.00
N PRO A 71 7.83 1.50 -4.68
CA PRO A 71 9.24 1.58 -4.99
C PRO A 71 9.55 2.78 -5.91
N PHE A 72 10.62 3.50 -5.56
CA PHE A 72 11.17 4.59 -6.36
C PHE A 72 12.56 4.21 -6.85
N GLY A 73 12.69 4.10 -8.17
CA GLY A 73 13.75 4.52 -9.10
C GLY A 73 15.22 4.73 -8.71
N LYS A 74 15.61 4.74 -7.43
CA LYS A 74 16.91 5.19 -6.92
C LYS A 74 17.61 4.18 -6.01
N ARG A 75 16.89 3.24 -5.40
CA ARG A 75 17.46 2.13 -4.61
C ARG A 75 16.76 0.78 -4.84
N MET A 76 15.47 0.79 -5.21
CA MET A 76 14.68 -0.40 -5.57
C MET A 76 13.81 -0.04 -6.77
N GLY A 77 14.11 -0.62 -7.94
CA GLY A 77 13.41 -0.39 -9.20
C GLY A 77 13.92 0.81 -10.02
N SER A 78 13.58 0.81 -11.31
CA SER A 78 13.82 1.88 -12.27
C SER A 78 12.49 2.47 -12.79
N ARG A 79 12.50 3.67 -13.40
CA ARG A 79 11.29 4.21 -14.06
C ARG A 79 10.72 3.25 -15.13
N PRO A 80 11.54 2.57 -15.96
CA PRO A 80 11.07 1.49 -16.81
C PRO A 80 10.33 0.38 -16.06
N ASP A 81 10.85 -0.08 -14.92
CA ASP A 81 10.20 -1.14 -14.13
C ASP A 81 8.84 -0.68 -13.60
N ASN A 82 8.74 0.58 -13.16
CA ASN A 82 7.48 1.16 -12.69
C ASN A 82 6.39 1.23 -13.77
N ARG A 83 6.76 1.36 -15.06
CA ARG A 83 5.78 1.34 -16.17
C ARG A 83 5.12 -0.03 -16.35
N THR A 84 5.79 -1.08 -15.91
CA THR A 84 5.27 -2.45 -15.90
C THR A 84 4.60 -2.78 -14.57
N LEU A 85 5.21 -2.38 -13.46
CA LEU A 85 4.75 -2.68 -12.10
C LEU A 85 3.42 -1.97 -11.79
N TYR A 86 3.31 -0.66 -12.01
CA TYR A 86 2.16 0.10 -11.54
C TYR A 86 0.82 -0.33 -12.16
N PRO A 87 0.73 -0.64 -13.48
CA PRO A 87 -0.51 -1.20 -14.02
C PRO A 87 -0.89 -2.55 -13.42
N LYS A 88 0.08 -3.46 -13.24
CA LYS A 88 -0.15 -4.79 -12.63
C LYS A 88 -0.58 -4.66 -11.17
N LEU A 89 0.14 -3.84 -10.40
CA LEU A 89 -0.19 -3.50 -9.03
C LEU A 89 -1.61 -2.95 -8.94
N LEU A 90 -1.96 -1.93 -9.74
CA LEU A 90 -3.29 -1.31 -9.69
C LEU A 90 -4.42 -2.27 -10.09
N ALA A 91 -4.17 -3.18 -11.04
CA ALA A 91 -5.12 -4.23 -11.38
C ALA A 91 -5.33 -5.17 -10.18
N GLU A 92 -4.24 -5.65 -9.58
CA GLU A 92 -4.30 -6.63 -8.51
C GLU A 92 -4.87 -6.07 -7.21
N ILE A 93 -4.41 -4.89 -6.76
CA ILE A 93 -5.05 -4.23 -5.61
C ILE A 93 -6.49 -3.83 -5.94
N GLY A 94 -6.84 -3.62 -7.22
CA GLY A 94 -8.20 -3.36 -7.66
C GLY A 94 -9.12 -4.59 -7.62
N ARG A 95 -8.56 -5.79 -7.83
CA ARG A 95 -9.24 -7.08 -7.65
C ARG A 95 -9.57 -7.32 -6.18
N VAL A 96 -8.58 -7.12 -5.31
CA VAL A 96 -8.72 -7.36 -3.87
C VAL A 96 -9.51 -6.26 -3.16
N CYS A 97 -9.49 -5.02 -3.66
CA CYS A 97 -10.16 -3.90 -2.98
C CYS A 97 -11.68 -3.92 -3.16
N THR A 98 -12.42 -3.71 -2.06
CA THR A 98 -13.90 -3.68 -2.01
C THR A 98 -14.47 -2.66 -3.02
N PRO A 99 -15.26 -3.09 -4.03
CA PRO A 99 -15.88 -2.18 -4.99
C PRO A 99 -16.78 -1.12 -4.33
N GLY A 100 -16.75 0.10 -4.86
CA GLY A 100 -17.60 1.22 -4.45
C GLY A 100 -17.19 1.95 -3.17
N THR A 101 -16.73 1.23 -2.15
CA THR A 101 -16.32 1.81 -0.85
C THR A 101 -14.80 1.86 -0.68
N GLY A 102 -14.09 0.98 -1.37
CA GLY A 102 -12.66 0.79 -1.23
C GLY A 102 -11.82 1.98 -1.69
N ARG A 103 -10.60 2.07 -1.17
CA ARG A 103 -9.67 3.17 -1.50
C ARG A 103 -8.22 2.71 -1.48
N ALA A 104 -7.39 3.37 -2.28
CA ALA A 104 -5.94 3.20 -2.26
C ALA A 104 -5.25 4.54 -2.07
N ILE A 105 -4.33 4.61 -1.12
CA ILE A 105 -3.48 5.76 -0.82
C ILE A 105 -2.05 5.37 -1.18
N LEU A 106 -1.54 5.90 -2.28
CA LEU A 106 -0.28 5.49 -2.88
C LEU A 106 0.70 6.65 -2.90
N LEU A 107 1.85 6.48 -2.28
CA LEU A 107 2.92 7.46 -2.31
C LEU A 107 3.89 7.12 -3.45
N THR A 108 4.17 8.08 -4.34
CA THR A 108 5.25 7.94 -5.32
C THR A 108 6.04 9.16 -5.76
N GLN A 109 7.33 8.97 -6.05
CA GLN A 109 8.17 9.93 -6.78
C GLN A 109 7.96 9.85 -8.30
N ASP A 110 7.59 8.69 -8.85
CA ASP A 110 7.29 8.53 -10.27
C ASP A 110 5.81 8.88 -10.58
N LYS A 111 5.48 10.13 -10.27
CA LYS A 111 4.13 10.71 -10.38
C LYS A 111 3.53 10.49 -11.76
N LYS A 112 4.34 10.67 -12.81
CA LYS A 112 3.90 10.56 -14.22
C LYS A 112 3.48 9.12 -14.53
N THR A 113 4.30 8.14 -14.16
CA THR A 113 3.99 6.72 -14.42
C THR A 113 2.76 6.28 -13.64
N LEU A 114 2.59 6.73 -12.40
CA LEU A 114 1.38 6.40 -11.63
C LEU A 114 0.13 7.06 -12.23
N SER A 115 0.16 8.34 -12.59
CA SER A 115 -0.98 9.00 -13.26
C SER A 115 -1.39 8.28 -14.55
N VAL A 116 -0.43 7.88 -15.39
CA VAL A 116 -0.72 7.12 -16.62
C VAL A 116 -1.33 5.76 -16.30
N SER A 117 -0.80 5.05 -15.29
CA SER A 117 -1.30 3.73 -14.89
C SER A 117 -2.71 3.81 -14.31
N VAL A 118 -3.00 4.83 -13.49
CA VAL A 118 -4.35 5.09 -12.99
C VAL A 118 -5.32 5.38 -14.14
N GLY A 119 -4.90 6.15 -15.15
CA GLY A 119 -5.71 6.37 -16.35
C GLY A 119 -6.04 5.06 -17.10
N ARG A 120 -5.06 4.17 -17.26
CA ARG A 120 -5.26 2.84 -17.88
C ARG A 120 -6.17 1.93 -17.05
N CYS A 121 -6.10 2.05 -15.72
CA CYS A 121 -6.94 1.32 -14.78
C CYS A 121 -8.18 2.13 -14.35
N GLY A 122 -8.63 3.10 -15.16
CA GLY A 122 -9.74 4.01 -14.82
C GLY A 122 -11.08 3.29 -14.63
N TYR A 123 -11.21 2.08 -15.19
CA TYR A 123 -12.37 1.23 -14.94
C TYR A 123 -12.43 0.70 -13.49
N LEU A 124 -11.30 0.58 -12.80
CA LEU A 124 -11.22 0.17 -11.39
C LEU A 124 -11.08 1.36 -10.44
N TRP A 125 -10.35 2.40 -10.87
CA TRP A 125 -9.90 3.48 -10.01
C TRP A 125 -10.31 4.85 -10.52
N ARG A 126 -10.89 5.64 -9.63
CA ARG A 126 -11.06 7.09 -9.82
C ARG A 126 -10.08 7.83 -8.94
N GLN A 127 -9.18 8.62 -9.53
CA GLN A 127 -8.33 9.52 -8.75
C GLN A 127 -9.20 10.62 -8.13
N ALA A 128 -9.27 10.68 -6.80
CA ALA A 128 -9.98 11.72 -6.08
C ALA A 128 -9.12 12.97 -5.91
N ARG A 129 -7.88 12.80 -5.44
CA ARG A 129 -6.93 13.89 -5.17
C ARG A 129 -5.50 13.39 -5.31
N ALA A 130 -4.57 14.32 -5.51
CA ALA A 130 -3.15 14.07 -5.37
C ALA A 130 -2.50 15.25 -4.63
N TYR A 131 -1.60 14.96 -3.69
CA TYR A 131 -0.91 15.96 -2.88
C TYR A 131 0.59 15.82 -3.08
N GLY A 132 1.29 16.93 -3.37
CA GLY A 132 2.75 16.93 -3.38
C GLY A 132 3.30 16.71 -1.97
N ALA A 133 4.39 15.94 -1.85
CA ALA A 133 5.09 15.70 -0.60
C ALA A 133 6.60 15.83 -0.82
N ASN A 134 7.30 16.44 0.14
CA ASN A 134 8.75 16.46 0.17
C ASN A 134 9.23 15.42 1.18
N ILE A 135 9.95 14.41 0.71
CA ILE A 135 10.45 13.31 1.54
C ILE A 135 11.98 13.29 1.41
N GLY A 136 12.67 13.85 2.41
CA GLY A 136 14.13 13.90 2.42
C GLY A 136 14.74 14.62 1.21
N GLY A 137 14.10 15.69 0.72
CA GLY A 137 14.52 16.44 -0.47
C GLY A 137 13.98 15.88 -1.79
N LEU A 138 13.24 14.77 -1.76
CA LEU A 138 12.67 14.14 -2.94
C LEU A 138 11.21 14.59 -3.12
N ALA A 139 10.89 15.10 -4.31
CA ALA A 139 9.56 15.60 -4.67
C ALA A 139 8.60 14.45 -5.05
N ALA A 140 8.00 13.82 -4.05
CA ALA A 140 6.98 12.78 -4.19
C ALA A 140 5.56 13.35 -4.29
N ALA A 141 4.57 12.49 -4.50
CA ALA A 141 3.16 12.80 -4.31
C ALA A 141 2.38 11.63 -3.75
N ILE A 142 1.36 11.94 -2.96
CA ILE A 142 0.38 11.01 -2.42
C ILE A 142 -0.86 11.05 -3.31
N PHE A 143 -1.21 9.91 -3.89
CA PHE A 143 -2.41 9.73 -4.72
C PHE A 143 -3.50 9.09 -3.89
N ILE A 144 -4.70 9.68 -3.90
CA ILE A 144 -5.89 9.14 -3.28
C ILE A 144 -6.80 8.61 -4.39
N LEU A 145 -6.93 7.30 -4.46
CA LEU A 145 -7.78 6.60 -5.42
C LEU A 145 -9.01 6.05 -4.71
N LYS A 146 -10.18 6.22 -5.34
CA LYS A 146 -11.44 5.60 -4.91
C LYS A 146 -11.75 4.44 -5.85
N ARG A 147 -12.12 3.31 -5.28
CA ARG A 147 -12.54 2.13 -6.03
C ARG A 147 -13.89 2.41 -6.69
N THR A 148 -14.02 2.10 -7.98
CA THR A 148 -15.29 2.17 -8.71
C THR A 148 -16.21 0.99 -8.30
N ASN A 149 -17.46 1.01 -8.75
CA ASN A 149 -18.39 -0.10 -8.54
C ASN A 149 -18.13 -1.30 -9.48
N ASN A 150 -17.23 -1.17 -10.44
CA ASN A 150 -16.95 -2.23 -11.42
C ASN A 150 -16.19 -3.38 -10.74
N LYS A 151 -16.58 -4.62 -11.04
CA LYS A 151 -15.78 -5.80 -10.66
C LYS A 151 -14.45 -5.79 -11.43
N ALA A 152 -13.40 -6.33 -10.81
CA ALA A 152 -12.21 -6.68 -11.58
C ALA A 152 -12.58 -7.82 -12.53
N SER A 153 -12.14 -7.70 -13.78
CA SER A 153 -12.36 -8.67 -14.85
C SER A 153 -11.39 -9.83 -14.77
#